data_AF-A0A1D2QUC7-F1
#
_entry.id   AF-A0A1D2QUC7-F1
#
_cell.length_a   1.000
_cell.length_b   1.000
_cell.length_c   1.000
_cell.angle_alpha   90.00
_cell.angle_beta   90.00
_cell.angle_gamma   90.00
#
_symmetry.space_group_name_H-M   'P 1'
#
loop_
_entity.id
_entity.type
_entity.pdbx_description
1 polymer ?
#
loop_
_entity_poly.entity_id
_entity_poly.type
_entity_poly.pdbx_seq_one_letter_code
_entity_poly.pdbx_strand_id
1 'polypeptide(L)'
;MDLQDKRKKFDKIWKVQVDDEEKFREFKNRTMNSINKIFGNARVPHSIEDDFLGIVGARIPKRGLLSLVESFNKTKIYCLLNKEKNPTKYIFYLQVLFWIDLMIRNLRINPKLFEHFKHDIDCSRLQINLVKVKDEYLFYPAGAKLLDEKVVDDVLDWISKYPKVHKNFRSALEKYENRHYERNLVDDLRLSLEFLLKSILGNEKSIENQKNELGKYLKDKCVTTEIGGMYHTLLGRYTDYQNRYVKHEDKIKEEEIEFMIYLTGTFMRFLMTLEKSKSKIHNVIKRSEDGI
;
A
#
# COMPACT_ATOMS: atom_id res chain seq x y z
N MET A 1 14.10 1.41 -26.46
CA MET A 1 13.64 2.33 -25.40
C MET A 1 12.13 2.31 -25.41
N ASP A 2 11.54 1.72 -24.38
CA ASP A 2 10.10 1.55 -24.26
C ASP A 2 9.39 2.91 -24.22
N LEU A 3 8.10 2.96 -24.57
CA LEU A 3 7.31 4.20 -24.53
C LEU A 3 7.25 4.78 -23.11
N GLN A 4 7.28 3.91 -22.08
CA GLN A 4 7.41 4.31 -20.69
C GLN A 4 8.71 5.07 -20.42
N ASP A 5 9.85 4.58 -20.90
CA ASP A 5 11.15 5.25 -20.75
C ASP A 5 11.18 6.60 -21.47
N LYS A 6 10.57 6.67 -22.65
CA LYS A 6 10.41 7.93 -23.41
C LYS A 6 9.59 8.95 -22.64
N ARG A 7 8.46 8.53 -22.06
CA ARG A 7 7.57 9.41 -21.28
C ARG A 7 8.22 9.86 -19.97
N LYS A 8 8.82 8.94 -19.21
CA LYS A 8 9.57 9.25 -17.98
C LYS A 8 10.72 10.22 -18.26
N LYS A 9 11.47 10.00 -19.34
CA LYS A 9 12.54 10.90 -19.77
C LYS A 9 12.01 12.29 -20.14
N PHE A 10 10.90 12.36 -20.89
CA PHE A 10 10.25 13.64 -21.23
C PHE A 10 9.79 14.38 -19.98
N ASP A 11 9.05 13.72 -19.09
CA ASP A 11 8.53 14.33 -17.87
C ASP A 11 9.67 14.88 -16.99
N LYS A 12 10.79 14.14 -16.92
CA LYS A 12 12.00 14.57 -16.21
C LYS A 12 12.65 15.79 -16.85
N ILE A 13 12.81 15.81 -18.18
CA ILE A 13 13.42 16.94 -18.91
C ILE A 13 12.57 18.21 -18.74
N TRP A 14 11.24 18.08 -18.83
CA TRP A 14 10.31 19.20 -18.85
C TRP A 14 9.70 19.53 -17.49
N LYS A 15 10.13 18.85 -16.42
CA LYS A 15 9.62 19.00 -15.04
C LYS A 15 8.09 18.98 -14.99
N VAL A 16 7.47 18.09 -15.75
CA VAL A 16 6.01 18.02 -15.90
C VAL A 16 5.38 17.70 -14.55
N GLN A 17 4.54 18.59 -14.05
CA GLN A 17 3.71 18.35 -12.87
C GLN A 17 2.26 18.11 -13.29
N VAL A 18 1.72 17.00 -12.84
CA VAL A 18 0.36 16.55 -13.15
C VAL A 18 -0.28 16.21 -11.81
N ASP A 19 -1.46 16.75 -11.54
CA ASP A 19 -2.22 16.39 -10.34
C ASP A 19 -2.81 14.96 -10.46
N ASP A 20 -3.29 14.42 -9.35
CA ASP A 20 -3.79 13.04 -9.31
C ASP A 20 -5.11 12.85 -10.08
N GLU A 21 -5.92 13.89 -10.24
CA GLU A 21 -7.16 13.84 -11.04
C GLU A 21 -6.84 13.69 -12.53
N GLU A 22 -5.88 14.46 -13.02
CA GLU A 22 -5.39 14.40 -14.40
C GLU A 22 -4.71 13.06 -14.68
N LYS A 23 -3.85 12.56 -13.77
CA LYS A 23 -3.24 11.22 -13.91
C LYS A 23 -4.29 10.13 -14.02
N PHE A 24 -5.32 10.19 -13.18
CA PHE A 24 -6.43 9.25 -13.22
C PHE A 24 -7.22 9.37 -14.52
N ARG A 25 -7.55 10.60 -14.96
CA ARG A 25 -8.28 10.84 -16.21
C ARG A 25 -7.54 10.28 -17.42
N GLU A 26 -6.23 10.52 -17.52
CA GLU A 26 -5.40 9.95 -18.57
C GLU A 26 -5.41 8.41 -18.54
N PHE A 27 -5.27 7.80 -17.36
CA PHE A 27 -5.31 6.33 -17.20
C PHE A 27 -6.65 5.73 -17.58
N LYS A 28 -7.75 6.34 -17.13
CA LYS A 28 -9.11 5.96 -17.50
C LYS A 28 -9.31 6.02 -19.02
N ASN A 29 -8.85 7.08 -19.67
CA ASN A 29 -8.95 7.20 -21.12
C ASN A 29 -8.16 6.12 -21.86
N ARG A 30 -6.92 5.83 -21.43
CA ARG A 30 -6.10 4.74 -22.01
C ARG A 30 -6.77 3.38 -21.87
N THR A 31 -7.19 3.03 -20.66
CA THR A 31 -7.88 1.74 -20.41
C THR A 31 -9.21 1.64 -21.15
N MET A 32 -10.00 2.72 -21.22
CA MET A 32 -11.22 2.75 -22.05
C MET A 32 -10.93 2.58 -23.54
N ASN A 33 -9.84 3.14 -24.06
CA ASN A 33 -9.42 2.92 -25.45
C ASN A 33 -9.04 1.46 -25.70
N SER A 34 -8.29 0.84 -24.78
CA SER A 34 -7.96 -0.59 -24.84
C SER A 34 -9.21 -1.47 -24.79
N ILE A 35 -10.14 -1.19 -23.88
CA ILE A 35 -11.44 -1.87 -23.81
C ILE A 35 -12.19 -1.70 -25.13
N ASN A 36 -12.35 -0.48 -25.64
CA ASN A 36 -13.06 -0.24 -26.91
C ASN A 36 -12.36 -0.91 -28.10
N LYS A 37 -11.04 -1.05 -28.10
CA LYS A 37 -10.30 -1.78 -29.14
C LYS A 37 -10.55 -3.29 -29.07
N ILE A 38 -10.65 -3.84 -27.86
CA ILE A 38 -10.86 -5.28 -27.63
C ILE A 38 -12.33 -5.65 -27.85
N PHE A 39 -13.23 -4.86 -27.29
CA PHE A 39 -14.67 -5.07 -27.35
C PHE A 39 -15.28 -4.51 -28.62
N GLY A 40 -14.80 -3.41 -29.23
CA GLY A 40 -15.24 -2.85 -30.52
C GLY A 40 -16.73 -3.04 -30.84
N ASN A 41 -17.00 -3.95 -31.80
CA ASN A 41 -18.33 -4.36 -32.25
C ASN A 41 -18.80 -5.71 -31.66
N ALA A 42 -18.25 -6.10 -30.51
CA ALA A 42 -18.61 -7.30 -29.79
C ALA A 42 -20.03 -7.17 -29.27
N ARG A 43 -20.76 -8.28 -29.43
CA ARG A 43 -22.02 -8.51 -28.75
C ARG A 43 -21.70 -9.25 -27.46
N VAL A 44 -21.96 -8.59 -26.34
CA VAL A 44 -21.72 -9.10 -25.00
C VAL A 44 -22.96 -9.85 -24.54
N PRO A 45 -22.84 -11.14 -24.20
CA PRO A 45 -23.91 -11.89 -23.53
C PRO A 45 -24.45 -11.16 -22.31
N HIS A 46 -25.77 -11.19 -22.14
CA HIS A 46 -26.41 -10.63 -20.96
C HIS A 46 -25.94 -11.30 -19.66
N SER A 47 -25.55 -12.58 -19.69
CA SER A 47 -24.96 -13.27 -18.55
C SER A 47 -23.68 -12.59 -18.04
N ILE A 48 -22.78 -12.20 -18.95
CA ILE A 48 -21.55 -11.48 -18.59
C ILE A 48 -21.87 -10.13 -17.96
N GLU A 49 -22.85 -9.42 -18.52
CA GLU A 49 -23.32 -8.16 -17.93
C GLU A 49 -23.92 -8.37 -16.54
N ASP A 50 -24.71 -9.42 -16.35
CA ASP A 50 -25.34 -9.75 -15.08
C ASP A 50 -24.34 -10.16 -14.00
N ASP A 51 -23.34 -10.97 -14.35
CA ASP A 51 -22.25 -11.35 -13.45
C ASP A 51 -21.47 -10.12 -12.99
N PHE A 52 -21.12 -9.23 -13.94
CA PHE A 52 -20.46 -7.97 -13.61
C PHE A 52 -21.32 -7.13 -12.66
N LEU A 53 -22.59 -6.90 -13.02
CA LEU A 53 -23.51 -6.07 -12.24
C LEU A 53 -23.76 -6.65 -10.85
N GLY A 54 -23.86 -7.98 -10.72
CA GLY A 54 -23.99 -8.68 -9.47
C GLY A 54 -22.80 -8.43 -8.53
N ILE A 55 -21.58 -8.55 -9.05
CA ILE A 55 -20.36 -8.33 -8.24
C ILE A 55 -20.21 -6.85 -7.85
N VAL A 56 -20.51 -5.91 -8.75
CA VAL A 56 -20.40 -4.47 -8.42
C VAL A 56 -21.60 -3.93 -7.63
N GLY A 57 -22.60 -4.76 -7.34
CA GLY A 57 -23.80 -4.38 -6.59
C GLY A 57 -24.73 -3.42 -7.35
N ALA A 58 -24.73 -3.47 -8.68
CA ALA A 58 -25.58 -2.64 -9.53
C ALA A 58 -26.86 -3.37 -9.94
N ARG A 59 -27.94 -2.59 -10.15
CA ARG A 59 -29.23 -3.15 -10.55
C ARG A 59 -29.16 -3.78 -11.94
N ILE A 60 -29.51 -5.06 -12.03
CA ILE A 60 -29.68 -5.79 -13.28
C ILE A 60 -30.93 -5.24 -14.02
N PRO A 61 -30.80 -4.78 -15.28
CA PRO A 61 -31.94 -4.27 -16.04
C PRO A 61 -32.91 -5.40 -16.39
N LYS A 62 -34.21 -5.08 -16.45
CA LYS A 62 -35.18 -5.99 -17.05
C LYS A 62 -34.96 -6.01 -18.56
N ARG A 63 -34.78 -7.20 -19.14
CA ARG A 63 -34.57 -7.40 -20.58
C ARG A 63 -35.73 -8.24 -21.16
N GLY A 64 -36.07 -8.00 -22.43
CA GLY A 64 -37.09 -8.78 -23.14
C GLY A 64 -36.57 -10.17 -23.51
N LEU A 65 -37.46 -11.16 -23.64
CA LEU A 65 -37.12 -12.58 -23.85
C LEU A 65 -36.25 -12.89 -25.08
N LEU A 66 -36.27 -12.03 -26.11
CA LEU A 66 -35.69 -12.34 -27.43
C LEU A 66 -34.25 -11.86 -27.62
N SER A 67 -33.72 -11.00 -26.74
CA SER A 67 -32.34 -10.52 -26.82
C SER A 67 -31.50 -11.20 -25.76
N LEU A 68 -30.43 -11.89 -26.17
CA LEU A 68 -29.47 -12.56 -25.28
C LEU A 68 -28.12 -11.84 -25.20
N VAL A 69 -27.92 -10.84 -26.05
CA VAL A 69 -26.65 -10.12 -26.21
C VAL A 69 -26.91 -8.63 -26.44
N GLU A 70 -25.94 -7.78 -26.12
CA GLU A 70 -26.00 -6.34 -26.38
C GLU A 70 -24.66 -5.84 -26.92
N SER A 71 -24.67 -4.79 -27.75
CA SER A 71 -23.44 -4.12 -28.16
C SER A 71 -22.72 -3.56 -26.92
N PHE A 72 -21.41 -3.77 -26.79
CA PHE A 72 -20.68 -3.37 -25.58
C PHE A 72 -20.92 -1.91 -25.16
N ASN A 73 -20.93 -0.97 -26.10
CA ASN A 73 -21.18 0.46 -25.86
C ASN A 73 -22.59 0.79 -25.31
N LYS A 74 -23.54 -0.14 -25.40
CA LYS A 74 -24.89 -0.02 -24.85
C LYS A 74 -25.06 -0.73 -23.50
N THR A 75 -24.06 -1.52 -23.07
CA THR A 75 -24.09 -2.21 -21.78
C THR A 75 -23.97 -1.24 -20.59
N LYS A 76 -24.51 -1.65 -19.46
CA LYS A 76 -24.28 -1.05 -18.15
C LYS A 76 -22.83 -1.15 -17.71
N ILE A 77 -22.08 -2.18 -18.12
CA ILE A 77 -20.62 -2.26 -17.91
C ILE A 77 -19.95 -1.02 -18.48
N TYR A 78 -20.16 -0.75 -19.78
CA TYR A 78 -19.60 0.43 -20.44
C TYR A 78 -20.06 1.72 -19.77
N CYS A 79 -21.35 1.84 -19.45
CA CYS A 79 -21.87 3.03 -18.77
C CYS A 79 -21.20 3.28 -17.41
N LEU A 80 -21.00 2.23 -16.59
CA LEU A 80 -20.37 2.35 -15.27
C LEU A 80 -18.90 2.75 -15.39
N LEU A 81 -18.14 2.06 -16.23
CA LEU A 81 -16.74 2.40 -16.49
C LEU A 81 -16.59 3.84 -17.01
N ASN A 82 -17.41 4.22 -17.99
CA ASN A 82 -17.32 5.54 -18.60
C ASN A 82 -17.72 6.68 -17.65
N LYS A 83 -18.66 6.47 -16.72
CA LYS A 83 -19.13 7.51 -15.80
C LYS A 83 -18.38 7.57 -14.46
N GLU A 84 -17.64 6.53 -14.09
CA GLU A 84 -16.99 6.47 -12.78
C GLU A 84 -15.91 7.54 -12.63
N LYS A 85 -15.97 8.30 -11.53
CA LYS A 85 -15.04 9.39 -11.24
C LYS A 85 -14.08 9.05 -10.11
N ASN A 86 -14.42 8.06 -9.27
CA ASN A 86 -13.57 7.63 -8.18
C ASN A 86 -12.49 6.64 -8.68
N PRO A 87 -11.19 6.92 -8.48
CA PRO A 87 -10.12 6.07 -8.99
C PRO A 87 -10.15 4.64 -8.46
N THR A 88 -10.32 4.47 -7.15
CA THR A 88 -10.36 3.15 -6.51
C THR A 88 -11.53 2.33 -7.01
N LYS A 89 -12.70 2.96 -7.14
CA LYS A 89 -13.91 2.31 -7.65
C LYS A 89 -13.80 1.93 -9.12
N TYR A 90 -13.15 2.77 -9.93
CA TYR A 90 -12.84 2.44 -11.33
C TYR A 90 -11.88 1.25 -11.45
N ILE A 91 -10.81 1.22 -10.64
CA ILE A 91 -9.88 0.08 -10.58
C ILE A 91 -10.61 -1.19 -10.14
N PHE A 92 -11.51 -1.09 -9.16
CA PHE A 92 -12.37 -2.21 -8.76
C PHE A 92 -13.21 -2.73 -9.94
N TYR A 93 -13.83 -1.86 -10.74
CA TYR A 93 -14.55 -2.29 -11.94
C TYR A 93 -13.64 -3.01 -12.95
N LEU A 94 -12.42 -2.51 -13.18
CA LEU A 94 -11.45 -3.21 -14.02
C LEU A 94 -11.04 -4.57 -13.43
N GLN A 95 -10.92 -4.69 -12.12
CA GLN A 95 -10.64 -5.95 -11.42
C GLN A 95 -11.78 -6.96 -11.61
N VAL A 96 -13.04 -6.53 -11.57
CA VAL A 96 -14.19 -7.43 -11.80
C VAL A 96 -14.17 -8.04 -13.20
N LEU A 97 -13.70 -7.30 -14.21
CA LEU A 97 -13.50 -7.85 -15.56
C LEU A 97 -12.53 -9.05 -15.58
N PHE A 98 -11.63 -9.17 -14.60
CA PHE A 98 -10.74 -10.32 -14.46
C PHE A 98 -11.31 -11.46 -13.62
N TRP A 99 -12.30 -11.19 -12.78
CA TRP A 99 -12.97 -12.21 -11.96
C TRP A 99 -14.08 -12.96 -12.69
N ILE A 100 -14.76 -12.30 -13.63
CA ILE A 100 -15.81 -12.93 -14.43
C ILE A 100 -15.23 -13.66 -15.65
N ASP A 101 -15.93 -14.69 -16.10
CA ASP A 101 -15.57 -15.41 -17.32
C ASP A 101 -15.95 -14.59 -18.57
N LEU A 102 -15.00 -13.78 -19.06
CA LEU A 102 -15.20 -12.93 -20.23
C LEU A 102 -15.06 -13.73 -21.53
N MET A 103 -16.00 -14.62 -21.79
CA MET A 103 -16.09 -15.40 -23.03
C MET A 103 -16.92 -14.66 -24.09
N ILE A 104 -16.25 -14.17 -25.13
CA ILE A 104 -16.89 -13.48 -26.26
C ILE A 104 -16.51 -14.18 -27.56
N ARG A 105 -17.52 -14.63 -28.32
CA ARG A 105 -17.32 -15.39 -29.58
C ARG A 105 -16.35 -16.58 -29.41
N ASN A 106 -16.51 -17.33 -28.30
CA ASN A 106 -15.67 -18.47 -27.91
C ASN A 106 -14.19 -18.14 -27.64
N LEU A 107 -13.86 -16.86 -27.38
CA LEU A 107 -12.53 -16.42 -26.99
C LEU A 107 -12.56 -15.86 -25.58
N ARG A 108 -11.60 -16.28 -24.76
CA ARG A 108 -11.38 -15.71 -23.43
C ARG A 108 -10.67 -14.38 -23.56
N ILE A 109 -11.33 -13.30 -23.15
CA ILE A 109 -10.86 -11.92 -23.37
C ILE A 109 -9.89 -11.45 -22.29
N ASN A 110 -9.93 -12.02 -21.07
CA ASN A 110 -9.12 -11.57 -19.93
C ASN A 110 -7.61 -11.49 -20.25
N PRO A 111 -6.97 -12.49 -20.90
CA PRO A 111 -5.54 -12.39 -21.24
C PRO A 111 -5.21 -11.19 -22.14
N LYS A 112 -6.08 -10.87 -23.09
CA LYS A 112 -5.88 -9.73 -23.98
C LYS A 112 -6.05 -8.39 -23.25
N LEU A 113 -7.01 -8.32 -22.31
CA LEU A 113 -7.15 -7.15 -21.43
C LEU A 113 -5.91 -6.94 -20.57
N PHE A 114 -5.34 -8.02 -20.03
CA PHE A 114 -4.12 -7.94 -19.21
C PHE A 114 -2.95 -7.32 -19.96
N GLU A 115 -2.64 -7.79 -21.17
CA GLU A 115 -1.54 -7.24 -21.99
C GLU A 115 -1.73 -5.74 -22.29
N HIS A 116 -2.95 -5.35 -22.65
CA HIS A 116 -3.26 -3.95 -22.91
C HIS A 116 -3.17 -3.07 -21.65
N PHE A 117 -3.72 -3.54 -20.53
CA PHE A 117 -3.71 -2.79 -19.29
C PHE A 117 -2.32 -2.65 -18.68
N LYS A 118 -1.43 -3.65 -18.86
CA LYS A 118 -0.02 -3.50 -18.51
C LYS A 118 0.60 -2.28 -19.19
N HIS A 119 0.45 -2.19 -20.51
CA HIS A 119 0.92 -1.03 -21.27
C HIS A 119 0.23 0.28 -20.85
N ASP A 120 -1.08 0.26 -20.57
CA ASP A 120 -1.82 1.46 -20.14
C ASP A 120 -1.37 1.99 -18.77
N ILE A 121 -1.01 1.08 -17.86
CA ILE A 121 -0.41 1.38 -16.55
C ILE A 121 1.00 1.92 -16.75
N ASP A 122 1.80 1.31 -17.61
CA ASP A 122 3.19 1.73 -17.85
C ASP A 122 3.26 3.14 -18.44
N CYS A 123 2.29 3.50 -19.26
CA CYS A 123 2.13 4.86 -19.80
C CYS A 123 1.48 5.84 -18.82
N SER A 124 1.08 5.38 -17.63
CA SER A 124 0.48 6.20 -16.59
C SER A 124 1.51 6.65 -15.56
N ARG A 125 1.16 7.70 -14.82
CA ARG A 125 1.91 8.17 -13.65
C ARG A 125 1.26 7.67 -12.35
N LEU A 126 0.38 6.68 -12.46
CA LEU A 126 -0.30 6.11 -11.30
C LEU A 126 0.60 5.08 -10.63
N GLN A 127 0.49 5.03 -9.31
CA GLN A 127 1.19 4.05 -8.49
C GLN A 127 0.30 2.82 -8.34
N ILE A 128 0.10 2.12 -9.44
CA ILE A 128 -0.67 0.88 -9.50
C ILE A 128 0.10 -0.13 -10.33
N ASN A 129 -0.09 -1.41 -10.00
CA ASN A 129 0.44 -2.55 -10.72
C ASN A 129 -0.70 -3.48 -11.07
N LEU A 130 -0.50 -4.26 -12.13
CA LEU A 130 -1.33 -5.38 -12.52
C LEU A 130 -0.41 -6.58 -12.73
N VAL A 131 -0.70 -7.72 -12.09
CA VAL A 131 0.12 -8.95 -12.23
C VAL A 131 -0.77 -10.15 -12.51
N LYS A 132 -0.18 -11.20 -13.09
CA LYS A 132 -0.79 -12.52 -13.19
C LYS A 132 -0.09 -13.44 -12.19
N VAL A 133 -0.84 -13.98 -11.23
CA VAL A 133 -0.35 -14.96 -10.25
C VAL A 133 -1.12 -16.25 -10.46
N LYS A 134 -0.43 -17.29 -10.93
CA LYS A 134 -1.08 -18.54 -11.41
C LYS A 134 -2.14 -18.22 -12.47
N ASP A 135 -3.41 -18.48 -12.20
CA ASP A 135 -4.55 -18.24 -13.10
C ASP A 135 -5.35 -16.97 -12.77
N GLU A 136 -4.90 -16.18 -11.80
CA GLU A 136 -5.56 -14.94 -11.37
C GLU A 136 -4.82 -13.69 -11.84
N TYR A 137 -5.58 -12.64 -12.11
CA TYR A 137 -5.05 -11.31 -12.43
C TYR A 137 -5.42 -10.35 -11.30
N LEU A 138 -4.44 -9.59 -10.81
CA LEU A 138 -4.60 -8.75 -9.62
C LEU A 138 -4.06 -7.34 -9.83
N PHE A 139 -4.92 -6.34 -9.64
CA PHE A 139 -4.53 -4.97 -9.41
C PHE A 139 -4.10 -4.75 -7.96
N TYR A 140 -3.02 -4.00 -7.75
CA TYR A 140 -2.57 -3.57 -6.42
C TYR A 140 -1.79 -2.25 -6.52
N PRO A 141 -1.70 -1.45 -5.45
CA PRO A 141 -0.88 -0.23 -5.45
C PRO A 141 0.60 -0.53 -5.71
N ALA A 142 1.29 0.33 -6.45
CA ALA A 142 2.73 0.23 -6.63
C ALA A 142 3.46 0.65 -5.34
N GLY A 143 4.55 -0.07 -5.01
CA GLY A 143 5.34 0.11 -3.78
C GLY A 143 6.29 1.32 -3.80
N ALA A 144 7.08 1.47 -2.72
CA ALA A 144 7.58 2.72 -2.11
C ALA A 144 6.46 3.51 -1.41
N LYS A 145 5.55 4.16 -2.14
CA LYS A 145 4.47 4.95 -1.50
C LYS A 145 3.58 4.13 -0.58
N LEU A 146 3.21 2.89 -0.96
CA LEU A 146 2.43 2.02 -0.07
C LEU A 146 3.18 1.68 1.23
N LEU A 147 4.50 1.49 1.15
CA LEU A 147 5.35 1.26 2.32
C LEU A 147 5.47 2.53 3.15
N ASP A 148 5.71 3.68 2.51
CA ASP A 148 5.76 5.00 3.16
C ASP A 148 4.45 5.29 3.91
N GLU A 149 3.30 5.12 3.26
CA GLU A 149 2.00 5.32 3.90
C GLU A 149 1.82 4.42 5.13
N LYS A 150 2.20 3.14 5.04
CA LYS A 150 1.92 2.15 6.09
C LYS A 150 2.94 2.13 7.23
N VAL A 151 4.20 2.46 6.93
CA VAL A 151 5.35 2.28 7.81
C VAL A 151 5.92 3.62 8.26
N VAL A 152 5.66 4.71 7.53
CA VAL A 152 6.12 6.06 7.85
C VAL A 152 4.93 6.94 8.25
N ASP A 153 3.98 7.20 7.37
CA ASP A 153 2.89 8.17 7.60
C ASP A 153 1.96 7.72 8.73
N ASP A 154 1.40 6.50 8.62
CA ASP A 154 0.57 5.90 9.67
C ASP A 154 1.30 5.90 11.02
N VAL A 155 2.61 5.63 11.02
CA VAL A 155 3.41 5.58 12.25
C VAL A 155 3.59 6.97 12.84
N LEU A 156 3.92 7.98 12.02
CA LEU A 156 4.02 9.39 12.43
C LEU A 156 2.74 9.87 13.13
N ASP A 157 1.59 9.56 12.54
CA ASP A 157 0.29 9.89 13.13
C ASP A 157 0.11 9.22 14.48
N TRP A 158 0.48 7.94 14.62
CA TRP A 158 0.28 7.20 15.86
C TRP A 158 1.23 7.62 16.98
N ILE A 159 2.48 7.98 16.64
CA ILE A 159 3.50 8.42 17.60
C ILE A 159 3.37 9.91 17.95
N SER A 160 2.46 10.66 17.32
CA SER A 160 2.20 12.08 17.63
C SER A 160 1.92 12.33 19.11
N LYS A 161 1.32 11.35 19.82
CA LYS A 161 1.09 11.38 21.27
C LYS A 161 2.36 11.19 22.12
N TYR A 162 3.50 10.90 21.50
CA TYR A 162 4.82 10.80 22.13
C TYR A 162 5.76 11.85 21.52
N PRO A 163 5.78 13.10 22.02
CA PRO A 163 6.43 14.23 21.34
C PRO A 163 7.91 14.01 21.03
N LYS A 164 8.66 13.37 21.95
CA LYS A 164 10.08 13.04 21.74
C LYS A 164 10.27 12.00 20.64
N VAL A 165 9.41 10.98 20.57
CA VAL A 165 9.47 9.93 19.54
C VAL A 165 9.20 10.53 18.17
N HIS A 166 8.12 11.31 18.06
CA HIS A 166 7.71 11.99 16.84
C HIS A 166 8.76 12.98 16.35
N LYS A 167 9.34 13.80 17.24
CA LYS A 167 10.39 14.77 16.88
C LYS A 167 11.59 14.09 16.22
N ASN A 168 12.14 13.05 16.83
CA ASN A 168 13.34 12.40 16.30
C ASN A 168 13.03 11.64 15.00
N PHE A 169 11.91 10.92 14.91
CA PHE A 169 11.57 10.22 13.68
C PHE A 169 11.37 11.17 12.50
N ARG A 170 10.63 12.27 12.71
CA ARG A 170 10.47 13.31 11.70
C ARG A 170 11.80 13.91 11.27
N SER A 171 12.69 14.19 12.23
CA SER A 171 14.01 14.75 11.91
C SER A 171 14.87 13.80 11.07
N ALA A 172 14.79 12.48 11.31
CA ALA A 172 15.47 11.51 10.47
C ALA A 172 14.93 11.50 9.03
N LEU A 173 13.60 11.60 8.86
CA LEU A 173 12.95 11.66 7.55
C LEU A 173 13.31 12.95 6.79
N GLU A 174 13.30 14.10 7.46
CA GLU A 174 13.72 15.38 6.88
C GLU A 174 15.19 15.34 6.43
N LYS A 175 16.08 14.72 7.22
CA LYS A 175 17.49 14.55 6.83
C LYS A 175 17.64 13.63 5.62
N TYR A 176 16.88 12.54 5.57
CA TYR A 176 16.86 11.62 4.43
C TYR A 176 16.41 12.33 3.16
N GLU A 177 15.30 13.08 3.22
CA GLU A 177 14.76 13.82 2.08
C GLU A 177 15.75 14.85 1.53
N ASN A 178 16.50 15.52 2.42
CA ASN A 178 17.53 16.48 2.06
C ASN A 178 18.89 15.85 1.68
N ARG A 179 18.97 14.51 1.61
CA ARG A 179 20.21 13.75 1.34
C ARG A 179 21.35 14.02 2.32
N HIS A 180 21.02 14.40 3.55
CA HIS A 180 21.97 14.58 4.65
C HIS A 180 22.17 13.25 5.37
N TYR A 181 22.96 12.38 4.75
CA TYR A 181 23.25 11.01 5.21
C TYR A 181 24.35 10.97 6.28
N GLU A 182 24.16 11.74 7.33
CA GLU A 182 25.09 11.88 8.45
C GLU A 182 24.73 10.93 9.60
N ARG A 183 25.68 10.73 10.53
CA ARG A 183 25.47 9.93 11.74
C ARG A 183 24.21 10.34 12.51
N ASN A 184 23.94 11.65 12.57
CA ASN A 184 22.81 12.21 13.29
C ASN A 184 21.44 11.66 12.80
N LEU A 185 21.31 11.24 11.54
CA LEU A 185 20.09 10.62 11.01
C LEU A 185 19.84 9.27 11.67
N VAL A 186 20.87 8.43 11.74
CA VAL A 186 20.77 7.10 12.36
C VAL A 186 20.62 7.20 13.87
N ASP A 187 21.21 8.22 14.50
CA ASP A 187 20.99 8.53 15.91
C ASP A 187 19.54 8.96 16.18
N ASP A 188 18.94 9.76 15.29
CA ASP A 188 17.53 10.14 15.41
C ASP A 188 16.59 8.93 15.31
N LEU A 189 16.85 8.01 14.38
CA LEU A 189 16.11 6.74 14.29
C LEU A 189 16.20 5.94 15.59
N ARG A 190 17.41 5.82 16.13
CA ARG A 190 17.68 5.13 17.41
C ARG A 190 16.90 5.75 18.56
N LEU A 191 17.03 7.07 18.73
CA LEU A 191 16.42 7.82 19.81
C LEU A 191 14.90 7.73 19.72
N SER A 192 14.34 7.80 18.52
CA SER A 192 12.90 7.61 18.32
C SER A 192 12.41 6.27 18.88
N LEU A 193 13.05 5.16 18.48
CA LEU A 193 12.68 3.83 18.94
C LEU A 193 12.92 3.65 20.45
N GLU A 194 14.03 4.16 20.98
CA GLU A 194 14.32 4.11 22.42
C GLU A 194 13.27 4.86 23.24
N PHE A 195 12.91 6.09 22.86
CA PHE A 195 11.90 6.86 23.57
C PHE A 195 10.52 6.19 23.52
N LEU A 196 10.20 5.50 22.42
CA LEU A 196 8.95 4.75 22.32
C LEU A 196 8.95 3.56 23.28
N LEU A 197 10.03 2.78 23.32
CA LEU A 197 10.19 1.67 24.25
C LEU A 197 10.10 2.13 25.70
N LYS A 198 10.80 3.21 26.07
CA LYS A 198 10.70 3.83 27.41
C LYS A 198 9.26 4.17 27.77
N SER A 199 8.54 4.81 26.84
CA SER A 199 7.14 5.21 27.03
C SER A 199 6.18 4.02 27.19
N ILE A 200 6.37 2.96 26.41
CA ILE A 200 5.51 1.77 26.43
C ILE A 200 5.81 0.87 27.63
N LEU A 201 7.09 0.70 27.96
CA LEU A 201 7.57 -0.20 29.01
C LEU A 201 7.64 0.48 30.39
N GLY A 202 7.37 1.79 30.45
CA GLY A 202 7.34 2.56 31.71
C GLY A 202 8.69 2.58 32.44
N ASN A 203 9.79 2.75 31.70
CA ASN A 203 11.14 2.77 32.27
C ASN A 203 12.06 3.74 31.52
N GLU A 204 13.28 3.95 32.03
CA GLU A 204 14.29 4.86 31.44
C GLU A 204 15.54 4.14 30.90
N LYS A 205 15.44 2.84 30.62
CA LYS A 205 16.57 2.03 30.13
C LYS A 205 16.93 2.38 28.68
N SER A 206 18.23 2.34 28.36
CA SER A 206 18.70 2.44 26.97
C SER A 206 18.17 1.27 26.14
N ILE A 207 18.10 1.44 24.81
CA ILE A 207 17.57 0.42 23.90
C ILE A 207 18.22 -0.97 24.05
N GLU A 208 19.54 -1.05 24.31
CA GLU A 208 20.24 -2.32 24.57
C GLU A 208 19.77 -3.02 25.84
N ASN A 209 19.38 -2.24 26.84
CA ASN A 209 19.03 -2.72 28.16
C ASN A 209 17.53 -3.03 28.30
N GLN A 210 16.74 -2.89 27.23
CA GLN A 210 15.30 -3.16 27.23
C GLN A 210 14.95 -4.64 27.04
N LYS A 211 15.92 -5.53 26.79
CA LYS A 211 15.64 -6.92 26.35
C LYS A 211 14.67 -7.68 27.26
N ASN A 212 14.86 -7.60 28.58
CA ASN A 212 14.04 -8.36 29.52
C ASN A 212 12.61 -7.81 29.63
N GLU A 213 12.48 -6.49 29.72
CA GLU A 213 11.21 -5.77 29.83
C GLU A 213 10.39 -5.91 28.55
N LEU A 214 11.05 -5.77 27.40
CA LEU A 214 10.44 -5.99 26.09
C LEU A 214 9.98 -7.44 25.94
N GLY A 215 10.78 -8.42 26.37
CA GLY A 215 10.38 -9.83 26.31
C GLY A 215 9.13 -10.13 27.15
N LYS A 216 9.05 -9.58 28.36
CA LYS A 216 7.85 -9.65 29.21
C LYS A 216 6.66 -8.98 28.53
N TYR A 217 6.83 -7.76 28.03
CA TYR A 217 5.79 -7.01 27.33
C TYR A 217 5.22 -7.77 26.12
N LEU A 218 6.07 -8.35 25.28
CA LEU A 218 5.64 -9.11 24.10
C LEU A 218 4.85 -10.36 24.52
N LYS A 219 5.29 -11.05 25.57
CA LYS A 219 4.58 -12.20 26.15
C LYS A 219 3.21 -11.78 26.69
N ASP A 220 3.13 -10.67 27.43
CA ASP A 220 1.87 -10.14 27.99
C ASP A 220 0.88 -9.72 26.88
N LYS A 221 1.41 -9.31 25.72
CA LYS A 221 0.64 -9.02 24.50
C LYS A 221 0.30 -10.26 23.68
N CYS A 222 0.56 -11.46 24.18
CA CYS A 222 0.32 -12.74 23.51
C CYS A 222 1.01 -12.85 22.15
N VAL A 223 2.16 -12.20 21.97
CA VAL A 223 3.00 -12.37 20.78
C VAL A 223 3.63 -13.77 20.83
N THR A 224 3.63 -14.48 19.70
CA THR A 224 4.20 -15.83 19.64
C THR A 224 5.71 -15.80 19.89
N THR A 225 6.25 -16.91 20.39
CA THR A 225 7.68 -17.05 20.73
C THR A 225 8.61 -16.78 19.54
N GLU A 226 8.21 -17.18 18.35
CA GLU A 226 8.97 -17.01 17.11
C GLU A 226 9.05 -15.53 16.72
N ILE A 227 7.91 -14.83 16.76
CA ILE A 227 7.85 -13.39 16.42
C ILE A 227 8.56 -12.57 17.49
N GLY A 228 8.39 -12.89 18.78
CA GLY A 228 9.11 -12.23 19.86
C GLY A 228 10.63 -12.45 19.76
N GLY A 229 11.06 -13.67 19.46
CA GLY A 229 12.46 -14.01 19.21
C GLY A 229 13.03 -13.25 18.02
N MET A 230 12.31 -13.19 16.90
CA MET A 230 12.71 -12.45 15.71
C MET A 230 12.84 -10.94 16.00
N TYR A 231 11.88 -10.36 16.72
CA TYR A 231 11.94 -8.96 17.13
C TYR A 231 13.22 -8.68 17.94
N HIS A 232 13.54 -9.53 18.92
CA HIS A 232 14.76 -9.37 19.72
C HIS A 232 16.03 -9.50 18.88
N THR A 233 16.11 -10.48 17.99
CA THR A 233 17.28 -10.67 17.13
C THR A 233 17.48 -9.48 16.20
N LEU A 234 16.41 -9.00 15.55
CA LEU A 234 16.47 -7.84 14.67
C LEU A 234 16.83 -6.57 15.44
N LEU A 235 16.26 -6.35 16.63
CA LEU A 235 16.58 -5.20 17.47
C LEU A 235 18.05 -5.21 17.89
N GLY A 236 18.58 -6.39 18.24
CA GLY A 236 20.01 -6.55 18.55
C GLY A 236 20.90 -6.17 17.36
N ARG A 237 20.62 -6.70 16.16
CA ARG A 237 21.38 -6.36 14.94
C ARG A 237 21.24 -4.89 14.55
N TYR A 238 20.06 -4.32 14.75
CA TYR A 238 19.80 -2.90 14.57
C TYR A 238 20.70 -2.06 15.49
N THR A 239 20.78 -2.40 16.79
CA THR A 239 21.67 -1.70 17.72
C THR A 239 23.16 -1.93 17.43
N ASP A 240 23.55 -3.13 16.99
CA ASP A 240 24.93 -3.45 16.58
C ASP A 240 25.37 -2.54 15.42
N TYR A 241 24.52 -2.40 14.41
CA TYR A 241 24.74 -1.51 13.26
C TYR A 241 24.98 -0.08 13.75
N GLN A 242 24.05 0.48 14.51
CA GLN A 242 24.14 1.86 15.01
C GLN A 242 25.41 2.09 15.83
N ASN A 243 25.74 1.15 16.73
CA ASN A 243 26.93 1.24 17.57
C ASN A 243 28.24 1.25 16.79
N ARG A 244 28.32 0.57 15.63
CA ARG A 244 29.52 0.58 14.78
C ARG A 244 29.71 1.95 14.11
N TYR A 245 28.68 2.50 13.49
CA TYR A 245 28.77 3.79 12.80
C TYR A 245 28.91 4.98 13.76
N VAL A 246 28.43 4.85 15.01
CA VAL A 246 28.69 5.80 16.09
C VAL A 246 30.15 5.78 16.56
N LYS A 247 30.84 4.62 16.50
CA LYS A 247 32.21 4.48 17.03
C LYS A 247 33.32 4.71 16.01
N HIS A 248 33.08 4.45 14.73
CA HIS A 248 34.16 4.40 13.73
C HIS A 248 34.19 5.56 12.72
N GLU A 249 33.32 6.57 12.86
CA GLU A 249 33.18 7.69 11.88
C GLU A 249 33.02 7.22 10.42
N ASP A 250 32.54 6.00 10.23
CA ASP A 250 32.34 5.43 8.90
C ASP A 250 31.20 6.14 8.16
N LYS A 251 31.39 6.36 6.85
CA LYS A 251 30.32 6.85 5.98
C LYS A 251 29.23 5.80 5.88
N ILE A 252 28.01 6.20 6.21
CA ILE A 252 26.81 5.38 6.08
C ILE A 252 26.45 5.29 4.60
N LYS A 253 26.15 4.08 4.10
CA LYS A 253 25.70 3.91 2.72
C LYS A 253 24.26 4.37 2.55
N GLU A 254 23.99 5.13 1.50
CA GLU A 254 22.65 5.67 1.20
C GLU A 254 21.60 4.55 1.12
N GLU A 255 21.96 3.42 0.50
CA GLU A 255 21.10 2.25 0.34
C GLU A 255 20.74 1.59 1.68
N GLU A 256 21.60 1.74 2.70
CA GLU A 256 21.36 1.19 4.04
C GLU A 256 20.43 2.12 4.85
N ILE A 257 20.36 3.41 4.54
CA ILE A 257 19.55 4.39 5.29
C ILE A 257 18.06 4.15 5.09
N GLU A 258 17.62 3.97 3.84
CA GLU A 258 16.21 3.68 3.54
C GLU A 258 15.75 2.41 4.27
N PHE A 259 16.58 1.37 4.23
CA PHE A 259 16.34 0.14 4.98
C PHE A 259 16.20 0.40 6.48
N MET A 260 17.06 1.23 7.06
CA MET A 260 17.00 1.57 8.49
C MET A 260 15.77 2.40 8.86
N ILE A 261 15.32 3.30 7.98
CA ILE A 261 14.06 4.04 8.16
C ILE A 261 12.88 3.08 8.18
N TYR A 262 12.77 2.19 7.18
CA TYR A 262 11.69 1.21 7.12
C TYR A 262 11.72 0.21 8.27
N LEU A 263 12.90 -0.24 8.69
CA LEU A 263 13.03 -1.13 9.84
C LEU A 263 12.60 -0.44 11.14
N THR A 264 13.02 0.81 11.35
CA THR A 264 12.60 1.62 12.52
C THR A 264 11.10 1.84 12.53
N GLY A 265 10.51 2.25 11.40
CA GLY A 265 9.07 2.40 11.23
C GLY A 265 8.33 1.09 11.50
N THR A 266 8.85 -0.05 11.03
CA THR A 266 8.25 -1.37 11.24
C THR A 266 8.24 -1.78 12.71
N PHE A 267 9.35 -1.56 13.43
CA PHE A 267 9.40 -1.78 14.89
C PHE A 267 8.34 -0.95 15.61
N MET A 268 8.29 0.36 15.35
CA MET A 268 7.33 1.26 15.98
C MET A 268 5.90 0.88 15.63
N ARG A 269 5.62 0.55 14.36
CA ARG A 269 4.31 0.13 13.88
C ARG A 269 3.81 -1.11 14.62
N PHE A 270 4.68 -2.12 14.81
CA PHE A 270 4.35 -3.34 15.54
C PHE A 270 3.96 -3.02 16.98
N LEU A 271 4.82 -2.28 17.70
CA LEU A 271 4.56 -1.84 19.08
C LEU A 271 3.25 -1.05 19.20
N MET A 272 3.02 -0.09 18.29
CA MET A 272 1.82 0.74 18.28
C MET A 272 0.55 -0.07 17.99
N THR A 273 0.64 -1.11 17.16
CA THR A 273 -0.47 -2.04 16.90
C THR A 273 -0.81 -2.82 18.17
N LEU A 274 0.20 -3.30 18.90
CA LEU A 274 0.01 -3.97 20.19
C LEU A 274 -0.59 -3.04 21.25
N GLU A 275 -0.21 -1.76 21.28
CA GLU A 275 -0.82 -0.77 22.18
C GLU A 275 -2.30 -0.52 21.87
N LYS A 276 -2.66 -0.35 20.59
CA LYS A 276 -4.05 -0.14 20.18
C LYS A 276 -4.97 -1.32 20.47
N SER A 277 -4.47 -2.56 20.32
CA SER A 277 -5.24 -3.76 20.62
C SER A 277 -5.64 -3.85 22.11
N LYS A 278 -4.74 -3.42 23.02
CA LYS A 278 -5.01 -3.37 24.47
C LYS A 278 -6.11 -2.35 24.82
N SER A 279 -6.10 -1.16 24.19
CA SER A 279 -7.15 -0.15 24.42
C SER A 279 -8.54 -0.64 24.00
N LYS A 280 -8.64 -1.45 22.93
CA LYS A 280 -9.92 -2.03 22.49
C LYS A 280 -10.45 -3.06 23.49
N ILE A 281 -9.59 -3.93 24.03
CA ILE A 281 -9.99 -4.95 25.01
C ILE A 281 -10.43 -4.30 26.33
N HIS A 282 -9.69 -3.30 26.82
CA HIS A 282 -10.05 -2.60 28.06
C HIS A 282 -11.39 -1.85 27.96
N ASN A 283 -11.69 -1.24 26.81
CA ASN A 283 -12.98 -0.56 26.58
C ASN A 283 -14.17 -1.53 26.44
N VAL A 284 -13.93 -2.78 26.03
CA VAL A 284 -14.96 -3.82 25.99
C VAL A 284 -15.27 -4.34 27.40
N ILE A 285 -14.23 -4.58 28.22
CA ILE A 285 -14.38 -5.06 29.60
C ILE A 285 -15.05 -4.00 30.49
N LYS A 286 -14.66 -2.74 30.36
CA LYS A 286 -15.25 -1.65 31.15
C LYS A 286 -16.75 -1.45 30.85
N ARG A 287 -17.17 -1.61 29.59
CA ARG A 287 -18.59 -1.58 29.20
C ARG A 287 -19.41 -2.76 29.72
N SER A 288 -18.78 -3.90 30.01
CA SER A 288 -19.47 -5.03 30.66
C SER A 288 -19.55 -4.90 32.18
N GLU A 289 -18.64 -4.15 32.80
CA GLU A 289 -18.64 -3.90 34.26
C GLU A 289 -19.57 -2.73 34.64
N ASP A 290 -19.67 -1.70 33.80
CA ASP A 290 -20.60 -0.55 34.00
C ASP A 290 -22.06 -0.88 33.57
N GLY A 291 -22.34 -2.13 33.21
CA GLY A 291 -23.63 -2.61 32.70
C GLY A 291 -24.40 -3.54 33.65
N ILE A 292 -24.09 -3.52 34.96
CA ILE A 292 -24.85 -4.19 36.03
C ILE A 292 -25.42 -3.13 36.97
#